data_AF-A0A432Q6A4-F1
#
_entry.id   AF-A0A432Q6A4-F1
#
_cell.length_a   1.000
_cell.length_b   1.000
_cell.length_c   1.000
_cell.angle_alpha   90.00
_cell.angle_beta   90.00
_cell.angle_gamma   90.00
#
_symmetry.space_group_name_H-M   'P 1'
#
loop_
_entity.id
_entity.type
_entity.pdbx_description
1 polymer ?
#
loop_
_entity_poly.entity_id
_entity_poly.type
_entity_poly.pdbx_seq_one_letter_code
_entity_poly.pdbx_strand_id
1 'polypeptide(L)'
;MVKGWQVLYFLFVLVTRIVSFYLAFLVAYCLTSPGYVFLSTATEKAFLGTSYQPDKGFSVRGVVIDLIEGCKIGAVGVVVTFFALLVNFIPFAGQAIVLLLYIFYSALMFVDYPASRIRWSLGRKIRWVRKYYKRSFRLGIFPALISMVPVVNIFFIALLFPLFTVHTTLNFIAIERRSEPEKTV
;
A
#
# COMPACT_ATOMS: atom_id res chain seq x y z
N MET A 1 -1.59 13.37 46.02
CA MET A 1 -2.35 13.89 44.87
C MET A 1 -1.49 14.24 43.63
N VAL A 2 -0.19 14.50 43.75
CA VAL A 2 0.68 14.91 42.63
C VAL A 2 0.98 13.79 41.60
N LYS A 3 0.95 12.52 42.02
CA LYS A 3 1.38 11.37 41.19
C LYS A 3 0.44 11.03 40.03
N GLY A 4 -0.88 11.19 40.20
CA GLY A 4 -1.87 10.85 39.16
C GLY A 4 -1.81 11.80 37.96
N TRP A 5 -1.67 13.11 38.23
CA TRP A 5 -1.53 14.12 37.19
C TRP A 5 -0.25 13.94 36.37
N GLN A 6 0.86 13.60 37.02
CA GLN A 6 2.13 13.34 36.33
C GLN A 6 2.02 12.13 35.38
N VAL A 7 1.40 11.02 35.83
CA VAL A 7 1.18 9.85 34.98
C VAL A 7 0.28 10.20 33.78
N LEU A 8 -0.81 10.95 34.00
CA LEU A 8 -1.71 11.36 32.93
C LEU A 8 -1.02 12.27 31.92
N TYR A 9 -0.18 13.21 32.40
CA TYR A 9 0.62 14.09 31.55
C TYR A 9 1.64 13.30 30.70
N PHE A 10 2.40 12.38 31.30
CA PHE A 10 3.34 11.55 30.57
C PHE A 10 2.65 10.68 29.52
N LEU A 11 1.52 10.08 29.87
CA LEU A 11 0.74 9.26 28.94
C LEU A 11 0.19 10.11 27.79
N PHE A 12 -0.32 11.31 28.08
CA PHE A 12 -0.78 12.25 27.07
C PHE A 12 0.35 12.67 26.11
N VAL A 13 1.52 13.05 26.63
CA VAL A 13 2.69 13.40 25.82
C VAL A 13 3.16 12.22 24.97
N LEU A 14 3.20 11.01 25.55
CA LEU A 14 3.58 9.80 24.82
C LEU A 14 2.62 9.51 23.67
N VAL A 15 1.31 9.49 23.93
CA VAL A 15 0.28 9.21 22.93
C VAL A 15 0.30 10.26 21.83
N THR A 16 0.36 11.55 22.16
CA THR A 16 0.42 12.62 21.16
C THR A 16 1.67 12.51 20.28
N ARG A 17 2.84 12.18 20.84
CA ARG A 17 4.06 11.95 20.06
C ARG A 17 3.95 10.76 19.11
N ILE A 18 3.38 9.65 19.58
CA ILE A 18 3.12 8.46 18.75
C ILE A 18 2.17 8.82 17.60
N VAL A 19 1.06 9.50 17.89
CA VAL A 19 0.08 9.91 16.87
C VAL A 19 0.71 10.86 15.86
N SER A 20 1.43 11.90 16.30
CA SER A 20 2.11 12.84 15.41
C SER A 20 3.16 12.15 14.53
N PHE A 21 3.91 11.20 15.08
CA PHE A 21 4.86 10.41 14.33
C PHE A 21 4.18 9.64 13.20
N TYR A 22 3.17 8.83 13.49
CA TYR A 22 2.46 8.05 12.46
C TYR A 22 1.72 8.93 11.46
N LEU A 23 1.18 10.08 11.89
CA LEU A 23 0.53 11.04 10.99
C LEU A 23 1.54 11.63 9.99
N ALA A 24 2.76 11.94 10.43
CA ALA A 24 3.83 12.39 9.54
C ALA A 24 4.20 11.33 8.51
N PHE A 25 4.27 10.05 8.91
CA PHE A 25 4.49 8.93 7.98
C PHE A 25 3.36 8.77 6.97
N LEU A 26 2.10 8.94 7.39
CA LEU A 26 0.96 8.88 6.50
C LEU A 26 1.02 10.01 5.45
N VAL A 27 1.36 11.23 5.86
CA VAL A 27 1.56 12.35 4.93
C VAL A 27 2.72 12.08 3.98
N ALA A 28 3.86 11.59 4.48
CA ALA A 28 5.01 11.24 3.66
C ALA A 28 4.67 10.15 2.62
N TYR A 29 3.89 9.13 3.01
CA TYR A 29 3.39 8.11 2.11
C TYR A 29 2.54 8.72 0.98
N CYS A 30 1.59 9.59 1.30
CA CYS A 30 0.77 10.26 0.31
C CYS A 30 1.63 11.09 -0.65
N LEU A 31 2.56 11.90 -0.12
CA LEU A 31 3.44 12.75 -0.92
C LEU A 31 4.39 11.97 -1.85
N THR A 32 4.81 10.77 -1.44
CA THR A 32 5.70 9.91 -2.24
C THR A 32 4.94 9.08 -3.27
N SER A 33 3.61 8.97 -3.18
CA SER A 33 2.79 8.19 -4.11
C SER A 33 3.01 8.50 -5.59
N PRO A 34 3.15 9.77 -6.06
CA PRO A 34 3.38 10.03 -7.48
C PRO A 34 4.76 9.53 -7.96
N GLY A 35 5.76 9.53 -7.06
CA GLY A 35 7.09 8.98 -7.34
C GLY A 35 7.05 7.47 -7.57
N TYR A 36 6.24 6.74 -6.78
CA TYR A 36 6.05 5.30 -6.96
C TYR A 36 5.20 4.96 -8.18
N VAL A 37 4.19 5.77 -8.52
CA VAL A 37 3.46 5.64 -9.80
C VAL A 37 4.39 5.86 -10.99
N PHE A 38 5.28 6.85 -10.90
CA PHE A 38 6.29 7.09 -11.92
C PHE A 38 7.23 5.88 -12.08
N LEU A 39 7.74 5.34 -10.97
CA LEU A 39 8.58 4.13 -10.98
C LEU A 39 7.86 2.92 -11.59
N SER A 40 6.59 2.72 -11.22
CA SER A 40 5.75 1.66 -11.79
C SER A 40 5.58 1.84 -13.30
N THR A 41 5.29 3.07 -13.75
CA THR A 41 5.15 3.39 -15.17
C THR A 41 6.45 3.17 -15.95
N ALA A 42 7.59 3.55 -15.38
CA ALA A 42 8.90 3.32 -15.97
C ALA A 42 9.22 1.82 -16.08
N THR A 43 8.85 1.05 -15.05
CA THR A 43 8.99 -0.41 -15.03
C THR A 43 8.13 -1.05 -16.11
N GLU A 44 6.87 -0.63 -16.24
CA GLU A 44 5.97 -1.10 -17.28
C GLU A 44 6.52 -0.80 -18.68
N LYS A 45 7.01 0.42 -18.90
CA LYS A 45 7.64 0.83 -20.17
C LYS A 45 8.87 -0.03 -20.49
N ALA A 46 9.74 -0.25 -19.51
CA ALA A 46 10.93 -1.08 -19.68
C ALA A 46 10.58 -2.55 -19.98
N PHE A 47 9.52 -3.07 -19.37
CA PHE A 47 9.07 -4.45 -19.57
C PHE A 47 8.33 -4.67 -20.90
N LEU A 48 7.48 -3.73 -21.31
CA LEU A 48 6.64 -3.86 -22.51
C LEU A 48 7.33 -3.40 -23.80
N GLY A 49 8.41 -2.61 -23.71
CA GLY A 49 9.17 -2.14 -24.86
C GLY A 49 8.28 -1.45 -25.90
N THR A 50 8.24 -2.00 -27.11
CA THR A 50 7.45 -1.48 -28.25
C THR A 50 5.95 -1.66 -28.12
N SER A 51 5.48 -2.56 -27.25
CA SER A 51 4.05 -2.73 -26.95
C SER A 51 3.53 -1.73 -25.90
N TYR A 52 4.39 -0.85 -25.40
CA TYR A 52 4.00 0.15 -24.41
C TYR A 52 3.09 1.20 -25.07
N GLN A 53 1.84 1.30 -24.62
CA GLN A 53 0.95 2.37 -25.02
C GLN A 53 1.24 3.61 -24.16
N PRO A 54 1.80 4.70 -24.73
CA PRO A 54 2.06 5.90 -23.98
C PRO A 54 0.75 6.62 -23.67
N ASP A 55 0.16 6.31 -22.52
CA ASP A 55 -0.92 7.11 -21.96
C ASP A 55 -0.37 8.24 -21.10
N LYS A 56 -1.17 9.33 -21.04
CA LYS A 56 -0.94 10.63 -20.39
C LYS A 56 0.30 10.63 -19.50
N GLY A 57 1.41 11.13 -20.03
CA GLY A 57 2.68 11.26 -19.32
C GLY A 57 2.57 12.03 -18.01
N PHE A 58 3.69 12.13 -17.29
CA PHE A 58 3.78 12.87 -16.03
C PHE A 58 3.24 14.29 -16.22
N SER A 59 2.01 14.50 -15.75
CA SER A 59 1.27 15.74 -15.91
C SER A 59 0.91 16.24 -14.53
N VAL A 60 0.86 17.56 -14.34
CA VAL A 60 0.48 18.18 -13.06
C VAL A 60 -0.87 17.62 -12.57
N ARG A 61 -1.82 17.44 -13.49
CA ARG A 61 -3.10 16.79 -13.19
C ARG A 61 -2.94 15.34 -12.75
N GLY A 62 -2.04 14.57 -13.38
CA GLY A 62 -1.74 13.20 -13.00
C GLY A 62 -1.19 13.10 -11.58
N VAL A 63 -0.23 13.97 -11.23
CA VAL A 63 0.37 14.05 -9.88
C VAL A 63 -0.70 14.32 -8.82
N VAL A 64 -1.63 15.23 -9.07
CA VAL A 64 -2.73 15.52 -8.13
C VAL A 64 -3.65 14.32 -7.96
N ILE A 65 -3.98 13.62 -9.06
CA ILE A 65 -4.81 12.41 -8.99
C ILE A 65 -4.08 11.31 -8.19
N ASP A 66 -2.79 11.12 -8.45
CA ASP A 66 -1.98 10.11 -7.76
C ASP A 66 -1.88 10.41 -6.26
N LEU A 67 -1.74 11.68 -5.88
CA LEU A 67 -1.78 12.12 -4.49
C LEU A 67 -3.13 11.81 -3.82
N ILE A 68 -4.24 12.06 -4.52
CA ILE A 68 -5.58 11.74 -4.04
C ILE A 68 -5.78 10.23 -3.88
N GLU A 69 -5.30 9.42 -4.83
CA GLU A 69 -5.35 7.95 -4.71
C GLU A 69 -4.48 7.47 -3.54
N GLY A 70 -3.28 8.03 -3.36
CA GLY A 70 -2.43 7.78 -2.18
C GLY A 70 -3.18 8.08 -0.87
N CYS A 71 -3.88 9.21 -0.79
CA CYS A 71 -4.73 9.53 0.36
C CYS A 71 -5.88 8.53 0.57
N LYS A 72 -6.52 8.04 -0.50
CA LYS A 72 -7.59 7.03 -0.39
C LYS A 72 -7.04 5.71 0.15
N ILE A 73 -5.90 5.24 -0.37
CA ILE A 73 -5.25 4.02 0.11
C ILE A 73 -4.78 4.20 1.56
N GLY A 74 -4.20 5.35 1.89
CA GLY A 74 -3.84 5.69 3.26
C GLY A 74 -5.03 5.65 4.21
N ALA A 75 -6.18 6.19 3.80
CA ALA A 75 -7.42 6.13 4.57
C ALA A 75 -7.92 4.68 4.73
N VAL A 76 -7.83 3.84 3.70
CA VAL A 76 -8.09 2.40 3.81
C VAL A 76 -7.15 1.75 4.84
N GLY A 77 -5.88 2.15 4.87
CA GLY A 77 -4.92 1.69 5.87
C GLY A 77 -5.31 2.02 7.30
N VAL A 78 -5.82 3.23 7.54
CA VAL A 78 -6.35 3.63 8.85
C VAL A 78 -7.54 2.75 9.24
N VAL A 79 -8.48 2.51 8.32
CA VAL A 79 -9.63 1.62 8.55
C VAL A 79 -9.18 0.18 8.84
N VAL A 80 -8.24 -0.36 8.06
CA VAL A 80 -7.67 -1.70 8.28
C VAL A 80 -7.00 -1.78 9.64
N THR A 81 -6.26 -0.75 10.04
CA THR A 81 -5.60 -0.68 11.36
C THR A 81 -6.63 -0.66 12.49
N PHE A 82 -7.70 0.11 12.33
CA PHE A 82 -8.81 0.12 13.30
C PHE A 82 -9.44 -1.28 13.47
N PHE A 83 -9.74 -1.98 12.38
CA PHE A 83 -10.24 -3.36 12.46
C PHE A 83 -9.20 -4.33 13.03
N ALA A 84 -7.92 -4.17 12.70
CA ALA A 84 -6.85 -4.98 13.26
C ALA A 84 -6.78 -4.83 14.79
N LEU A 85 -6.97 -3.61 15.32
CA LEU A 85 -7.06 -3.37 16.76
C LEU A 85 -8.26 -4.09 17.40
N LEU A 86 -9.43 -4.06 16.77
CA LEU A 86 -10.62 -4.78 17.27
C LEU A 86 -10.43 -6.30 17.27
N VAL A 87 -9.76 -6.82 16.24
CA VAL A 87 -9.52 -8.26 16.09
C VAL A 87 -8.48 -8.79 17.08
N ASN A 88 -7.56 -7.94 17.56
CA ASN A 88 -6.57 -8.33 18.58
C ASN A 88 -7.21 -8.79 19.90
N PHE A 89 -8.47 -8.44 20.18
CA PHE A 89 -9.20 -8.92 21.35
C PHE A 89 -9.63 -10.40 21.25
N ILE A 90 -9.51 -11.03 20.06
CA ILE A 90 -9.79 -12.45 19.88
C ILE A 90 -8.53 -13.25 20.24
N PRO A 91 -8.54 -14.05 21.33
CA PRO A 91 -7.38 -14.83 21.73
C PRO A 91 -7.01 -15.86 20.66
N PHE A 92 -5.71 -16.05 20.43
CA PHE A 92 -5.10 -16.94 19.44
C PHE A 92 -5.42 -16.61 17.96
N ALA A 93 -6.69 -16.52 17.57
CA ALA A 93 -7.09 -16.27 16.18
C ALA A 93 -6.87 -14.81 15.74
N GLY A 94 -6.88 -13.85 16.67
CA GLY A 94 -6.74 -12.43 16.36
C GLY A 94 -5.46 -12.11 15.60
N GLN A 95 -4.32 -12.66 16.05
CA GLN A 95 -3.02 -12.42 15.41
C GLN A 95 -2.98 -12.91 13.96
N ALA A 96 -3.56 -14.09 13.69
CA ALA A 96 -3.63 -14.64 12.34
C ALA A 96 -4.48 -13.74 11.42
N ILE A 97 -5.60 -13.24 11.91
CA ILE A 97 -6.47 -12.34 11.14
C ILE A 97 -5.80 -10.99 10.90
N VAL A 98 -5.11 -10.42 11.90
CA VAL A 98 -4.33 -9.18 11.74
C VAL A 98 -3.26 -9.33 10.67
N LEU A 99 -2.52 -10.44 10.69
CA LEU A 99 -1.54 -10.75 9.65
C LEU A 99 -2.21 -10.78 8.27
N LEU A 100 -3.33 -11.50 8.13
CA LEU A 100 -4.06 -11.57 6.85
C LEU A 100 -4.53 -10.19 6.38
N LEU A 101 -5.06 -9.36 7.28
CA LEU A 101 -5.47 -7.99 6.97
C LEU A 101 -4.31 -7.17 6.42
N TYR A 102 -3.14 -7.23 7.07
CA TYR A 102 -1.95 -6.52 6.58
C TYR A 102 -1.42 -7.08 5.28
N ILE A 103 -1.45 -8.39 5.05
CA ILE A 103 -1.06 -8.99 3.76
C ILE A 103 -1.91 -8.41 2.63
N PHE A 104 -3.24 -8.45 2.75
CA PHE A 104 -4.11 -7.96 1.69
C PHE A 104 -4.06 -6.43 1.54
N TYR A 105 -3.88 -5.69 2.64
CA TYR A 105 -3.67 -4.26 2.58
C TYR A 105 -2.37 -3.89 1.88
N SER A 106 -1.25 -4.51 2.24
CA SER A 106 0.04 -4.31 1.56
C SER A 106 -0.05 -4.65 0.08
N ALA A 107 -0.69 -5.76 -0.28
CA ALA A 107 -0.91 -6.11 -1.68
C ALA A 107 -1.73 -5.05 -2.42
N LEU A 108 -2.82 -4.56 -1.82
CA LEU A 108 -3.64 -3.49 -2.38
C LEU A 108 -2.83 -2.20 -2.57
N MET A 109 -2.00 -1.84 -1.60
CA MET A 109 -1.13 -0.67 -1.64
C MET A 109 -0.16 -0.71 -2.83
N PHE A 110 0.49 -1.84 -3.10
CA PHE A 110 1.41 -1.93 -4.23
C PHE A 110 0.72 -2.09 -5.58
N VAL A 111 -0.45 -2.74 -5.62
CA VAL A 111 -1.29 -2.84 -6.84
C VAL A 111 -1.84 -1.48 -7.25
N ASP A 112 -1.98 -0.55 -6.29
CA ASP A 112 -2.41 0.81 -6.55
C ASP A 112 -1.55 1.53 -7.61
N TYR A 113 -0.23 1.35 -7.56
CA TYR A 113 0.70 2.03 -8.45
C TYR A 113 0.48 1.72 -9.94
N PRO A 114 0.51 0.46 -10.40
CA PRO A 114 0.22 0.13 -11.79
C PRO A 114 -1.26 0.40 -12.14
N ALA A 115 -2.18 0.23 -11.18
CA ALA A 115 -3.60 0.48 -11.41
C ALA A 115 -3.95 1.98 -11.52
N SER A 116 -3.15 2.88 -10.94
CA SER A 116 -3.36 4.33 -10.99
C SER A 116 -3.11 4.87 -12.40
N ARG A 117 -2.14 4.31 -13.15
CA ARG A 117 -1.87 4.69 -14.55
C ARG A 117 -3.13 4.57 -15.41
N ILE A 118 -3.80 3.43 -15.31
CA ILE A 118 -5.06 3.11 -16.01
C ILE A 118 -6.30 3.63 -15.26
N ARG A 119 -6.11 4.50 -14.25
CA ARG A 119 -7.15 5.23 -13.51
C ARG A 119 -8.25 4.34 -12.95
N TRP A 120 -7.88 3.17 -12.43
CA TRP A 120 -8.84 2.28 -11.79
C TRP A 120 -9.42 2.92 -10.53
N SER A 121 -10.73 2.72 -10.31
CA SER A 121 -11.37 3.08 -9.05
C SER A 121 -10.94 2.14 -7.93
N LEU A 122 -10.94 2.62 -6.68
CA LEU A 122 -10.60 1.84 -5.49
C LEU A 122 -11.38 0.50 -5.42
N GLY A 123 -12.68 0.53 -5.73
CA GLY A 123 -13.50 -0.68 -5.76
C GLY A 123 -13.03 -1.71 -6.80
N ARG A 124 -12.52 -1.26 -7.95
CA ARG A 124 -11.92 -2.15 -8.96
C ARG A 124 -10.60 -2.76 -8.46
N LYS A 125 -9.76 -1.97 -7.77
CA LYS A 125 -8.50 -2.44 -7.16
C LYS A 125 -8.76 -3.52 -6.11
N ILE A 126 -9.72 -3.30 -5.21
CA ILE A 126 -10.14 -4.28 -4.20
C ILE A 126 -10.69 -5.55 -4.86
N ARG A 127 -11.54 -5.42 -5.89
CA ARG A 127 -12.05 -6.59 -6.64
C ARG A 127 -10.93 -7.37 -7.33
N TRP A 128 -9.91 -6.69 -7.85
CA TRP A 128 -8.75 -7.34 -8.46
C TRP A 128 -7.96 -8.16 -7.44
N VAL A 129 -7.66 -7.58 -6.27
CA VAL A 129 -6.98 -8.27 -5.16
C VAL A 129 -7.80 -9.49 -4.70
N ARG A 130 -9.13 -9.36 -4.63
CA ARG A 130 -10.02 -10.48 -4.30
C ARG A 130 -10.04 -11.56 -5.38
N LYS A 131 -10.09 -11.18 -6.66
CA LYS A 131 -10.11 -12.12 -7.81
C LYS A 131 -8.80 -12.91 -7.89
N TYR A 132 -7.66 -12.26 -7.67
CA TYR A 132 -6.33 -12.86 -7.74
C TYR A 132 -5.72 -13.12 -6.37
N TYR A 133 -6.54 -13.50 -5.37
CA TYR A 133 -6.15 -13.58 -3.96
C TYR A 133 -4.87 -14.38 -3.71
N LYS A 134 -4.62 -15.49 -4.41
CA LYS A 134 -3.39 -16.29 -4.26
C LYS A 134 -2.13 -15.51 -4.66
N ARG A 135 -2.21 -14.73 -5.75
CA ARG A 135 -1.11 -13.90 -6.23
C ARG A 135 -0.95 -12.67 -5.33
N SER A 136 -2.06 -12.03 -4.97
CA SER A 136 -2.06 -10.92 -4.03
C SER A 136 -1.49 -11.28 -2.66
N PHE A 137 -1.79 -12.48 -2.15
CA PHE A 137 -1.20 -12.98 -0.91
C PHE A 137 0.34 -13.01 -0.98
N ARG A 138 0.90 -13.53 -2.08
CA ARG A 138 2.35 -13.58 -2.30
C ARG A 138 2.97 -12.18 -2.43
N LEU A 139 2.26 -11.23 -3.02
CA LEU A 139 2.71 -9.84 -3.11
C LEU A 139 2.71 -9.14 -1.75
N GLY A 140 1.74 -9.47 -0.89
CA GLY A 140 1.53 -8.82 0.40
C GLY A 140 2.30 -9.42 1.56
N ILE A 141 2.67 -10.70 1.50
CA ILE A 141 3.26 -11.42 2.66
C ILE A 141 4.57 -10.83 3.13
N PHE A 142 5.52 -10.57 2.23
CA PHE A 142 6.82 -10.03 2.61
C PHE A 142 6.72 -8.60 3.17
N PRO A 143 6.03 -7.65 2.51
CA PRO A 143 5.81 -6.33 3.08
C PRO A 143 5.11 -6.36 4.45
N ALA A 144 4.11 -7.24 4.63
CA ALA A 144 3.39 -7.35 5.89
C ALA A 144 4.29 -7.88 7.02
N LEU A 145 5.09 -8.92 6.75
CA LEU A 145 6.03 -9.48 7.72
C LEU A 145 7.12 -8.48 8.10
N ILE A 146 7.67 -7.73 7.13
CA ILE A 146 8.64 -6.67 7.41
C ILE A 146 8.02 -5.59 8.29
N SER A 147 6.78 -5.22 8.02
CA SER A 147 6.05 -4.18 8.78
C SER A 147 5.85 -4.57 10.24
N MET A 148 5.84 -5.88 10.57
CA MET A 148 5.72 -6.37 11.94
C MET A 148 6.99 -6.22 12.78
N VAL A 149 8.16 -5.94 12.17
CA VAL A 149 9.41 -5.72 12.90
C VAL A 149 9.46 -4.26 13.38
N PRO A 150 9.24 -3.96 14.66
CA PRO A 150 9.20 -2.57 15.12
C PRO A 150 10.58 -1.91 14.98
N VAL A 151 10.58 -0.58 14.80
CA VAL A 151 11.77 0.30 14.67
C VAL A 151 12.58 0.08 13.39
N VAL A 152 12.87 -1.16 13.02
CA VAL A 152 13.67 -1.50 11.83
C VAL A 152 12.81 -1.53 10.56
N ASN A 153 11.50 -1.73 10.68
CA ASN A 153 10.57 -1.73 9.53
C ASN A 153 10.70 -0.47 8.69
N ILE A 154 10.90 0.72 9.28
CA ILE A 154 10.97 1.98 8.53
C ILE A 154 12.14 1.96 7.55
N PHE A 155 13.32 1.47 7.97
CA PHE A 155 14.50 1.37 7.11
C PHE A 155 14.35 0.30 6.05
N PHE A 156 13.85 -0.89 6.42
CA PHE A 156 13.61 -1.97 5.46
C PHE A 156 12.56 -1.59 4.42
N ILE A 157 11.46 -0.99 4.85
CA ILE A 157 10.41 -0.51 3.96
C ILE A 157 10.99 0.56 3.05
N ALA A 158 11.69 1.58 3.56
CA ALA A 158 12.29 2.61 2.71
C ALA A 158 13.21 2.04 1.61
N LEU A 159 14.01 1.01 1.95
CA LEU A 159 14.91 0.35 1.00
C LEU A 159 14.19 -0.57 0.01
N LEU A 160 13.21 -1.35 0.49
CA LEU A 160 12.56 -2.42 -0.28
C LEU A 160 11.30 -1.96 -1.00
N PHE A 161 10.74 -0.79 -0.65
CA PHE A 161 9.54 -0.26 -1.29
C PHE A 161 9.67 -0.16 -2.81
N PRO A 162 10.77 0.43 -3.36
CA PRO A 162 10.95 0.48 -4.81
C PRO A 162 10.97 -0.92 -5.44
N LEU A 163 11.62 -1.89 -4.79
CA LEU A 163 11.69 -3.26 -5.26
C LEU A 163 10.30 -3.92 -5.28
N PHE A 164 9.50 -3.75 -4.23
CA PHE A 164 8.12 -4.25 -4.18
C PHE A 164 7.22 -3.59 -5.21
N THR A 165 7.40 -2.30 -5.49
CA THR A 165 6.69 -1.59 -6.56
C THR A 165 7.02 -2.18 -7.93
N VAL A 166 8.31 -2.39 -8.24
CA VAL A 166 8.73 -3.04 -9.50
C VAL A 166 8.15 -4.45 -9.59
N HIS A 167 8.35 -5.27 -8.55
CA HIS A 167 7.88 -6.66 -8.52
C HIS A 167 6.36 -6.76 -8.72
N THR A 168 5.60 -5.91 -8.04
CA THR A 168 4.13 -5.88 -8.15
C THR A 168 3.70 -5.40 -9.53
N THR A 169 4.38 -4.40 -10.10
CA THR A 169 4.09 -3.92 -11.45
C THR A 169 4.25 -5.03 -12.49
N LEU A 170 5.36 -5.76 -12.46
CA LEU A 170 5.61 -6.87 -13.38
C LEU A 170 4.57 -7.98 -13.25
N ASN A 171 4.22 -8.35 -12.00
CA ASN A 171 3.19 -9.34 -11.76
C ASN A 171 1.82 -8.87 -12.26
N PHE A 172 1.46 -7.61 -12.00
CA PHE A 172 0.20 -7.02 -12.43
C PHE A 172 0.05 -7.09 -13.95
N ILE A 173 1.05 -6.63 -14.70
CA ILE A 173 1.04 -6.66 -16.17
C ILE A 173 0.94 -8.10 -16.70
N ALA A 174 1.72 -9.03 -16.13
CA ALA A 174 1.71 -10.43 -16.53
C ALA A 174 0.34 -11.11 -16.28
N ILE A 175 -0.40 -10.67 -15.26
CA ILE A 175 -1.75 -11.14 -14.97
C ILE A 175 -2.74 -10.56 -15.97
N GLU A 176 -2.73 -9.24 -16.17
CA GLU A 176 -3.70 -8.57 -17.04
C GLU A 176 -3.55 -9.03 -18.49
N ARG A 177 -2.31 -9.18 -19.00
CA ARG A 177 -2.07 -9.71 -20.36
C ARG A 177 -2.59 -11.12 -20.58
N ARG A 178 -2.54 -11.99 -19.56
CA ARG A 178 -3.12 -13.34 -19.64
C ARG A 178 -4.65 -13.34 -19.51
N SER A 179 -5.21 -12.25 -18.99
CA SER A 179 -6.65 -12.10 -18.74
C SER A 179 -7.37 -11.46 -19.92
N GLU A 180 -6.66 -10.70 -20.75
CA GLU A 180 -7.15 -10.24 -22.04
C GLU A 180 -7.19 -11.43 -23.01
N PRO A 181 -8.36 -11.81 -23.53
CA PRO A 181 -8.42 -12.82 -24.59
C PRO A 181 -7.61 -12.29 -25.77
N GLU A 182 -6.74 -13.14 -26.29
CA GLU A 182 -6.03 -12.95 -27.54
C GLU A 182 -7.05 -12.45 -28.57
N LYS A 183 -7.00 -11.16 -28.91
CA LYS A 183 -7.76 -10.65 -30.05
C LYS A 183 -7.11 -11.29 -31.26
N THR A 184 -7.65 -12.43 -31.67
CA THR A 184 -7.37 -13.07 -32.94
C THR A 184 -7.46 -12.02 -34.03
N VAL A 185 -6.36 -11.94 -34.77
CA VAL A 185 -6.07 -11.10 -35.94
C VAL A 185 -7.25 -11.02 -36.89
#